data_AF-A0A7W5Z5P1-F1
#
_entry.id   AF-A0A7W5Z5P1-F1
#
_cell.length_a   1.000
_cell.length_b   1.000
_cell.length_c   1.000
_cell.angle_alpha   90.00
_cell.angle_beta   90.00
_cell.angle_gamma   90.00
#
_symmetry.space_group_name_H-M   'P 1'
#
loop_
_entity.id
_entity.type
_entity.pdbx_description
1 polymer ?
#
loop_
_entity_poly.entity_id
_entity_poly.type
_entity_poly.pdbx_seq_one_letter_code
_entity_poly.pdbx_strand_id
1 'polypeptide(L)'
;MPVKFCQQRATTVLSPRDTDRFQTYLLGLLAAHIPPPKAGGDYDWITIAGTCGIDHAGLKRATGVLEPGLDALSREVARQGGSARIKPKRVATRRTPNIVSSTAPALVDEKPAPPPRRRGPRAKPIVAFPEDDGKPWTDPVSFADALDLHMRRHGDSSKHLAKALASVTSHVDATTIRMWRRGLKVPRAAHSLEVLDHIAKRYRLTVGYFQAKLPLTNRCTSMGMISGVSRAERRRLAWHLPADFDRRTLREREEILEWVRKAVISGSTEYRRFQAAAMKQRYSIRFPGLLCEPVRPRGLYRPCRDDDSALPDPDLAAAAVDTPPQLAQEMADLVRFKTSTLTAFGYQRNGVWGEETASQRIEHLGLMFGALAAAPSGAVHGFGVPLECLTFGLLVFPVVWDWYIQWRERRRGFYTAWEVDMLRVAVTLTRVDTGWLRQNPQFAERIRPIPNLVTERDIATVRANWPDACEQMHKHGRSRAREVQRVARIHRDPFEPIMVVLEADSPVGEYRKITEEIIRLMPDEKRYSRAAAETVRAFLMLRLGLHLGLRQKNLRQLLVCPRGHIPSSERRLTELKRGELRWSERDHGWEVFIPRLRSRMPTHPSSAASHSG
;
A
#
# COMPACT_ATOMS: atom_id res chain seq x y z
N MET A 1 -22.25 20.43 3.72
CA MET A 1 -22.34 19.00 3.35
C MET A 1 -23.61 18.70 2.53
N PRO A 2 -24.84 19.07 2.98
CA PRO A 2 -26.08 18.79 2.22
C PRO A 2 -26.13 19.44 0.82
N VAL A 3 -25.68 20.70 0.70
CA VAL A 3 -25.66 21.45 -0.57
C VAL A 3 -24.79 20.77 -1.64
N LYS A 4 -23.55 20.39 -1.29
CA LYS A 4 -22.63 19.69 -2.21
C LYS A 4 -23.18 18.31 -2.62
N PHE A 5 -23.86 17.61 -1.70
CA PHE A 5 -24.51 16.33 -2.01
C PHE A 5 -25.64 16.51 -3.02
N CYS A 6 -26.53 17.49 -2.82
CA CYS A 6 -27.63 17.75 -3.74
C CYS A 6 -27.13 18.12 -5.14
N GLN A 7 -26.14 19.02 -5.23
CA GLN A 7 -25.54 19.46 -6.50
C GLN A 7 -24.88 18.32 -7.31
N GLN A 8 -24.30 17.33 -6.64
CA GLN A 8 -23.54 16.25 -7.30
C GLN A 8 -24.35 14.98 -7.54
N ARG A 9 -25.35 14.68 -6.69
CA ARG A 9 -26.02 13.37 -6.69
C ARG A 9 -27.54 13.45 -6.75
N ALA A 10 -28.17 14.49 -6.22
CA ALA A 10 -29.63 14.61 -6.33
C ALA A 10 -30.03 15.11 -7.73
N THR A 11 -29.22 15.99 -8.34
CA THR A 11 -29.38 16.49 -9.71
C THR A 11 -29.37 15.41 -10.80
N THR A 12 -28.82 14.21 -10.52
CA THR A 12 -28.76 13.11 -11.49
C THR A 12 -30.05 12.28 -11.55
N VAL A 13 -30.93 12.44 -10.56
CA VAL A 13 -32.15 11.60 -10.40
C VAL A 13 -33.43 12.41 -10.15
N LEU A 14 -33.31 13.66 -9.70
CA LEU A 14 -34.43 14.57 -9.47
C LEU A 14 -34.39 15.73 -10.47
N SER A 15 -35.56 16.29 -10.78
CA SER A 15 -35.64 17.52 -11.56
C SER A 15 -34.94 18.68 -10.81
N PRO A 16 -34.51 19.75 -11.49
CA PRO A 16 -33.89 20.90 -10.81
C PRO A 16 -34.78 21.49 -9.70
N ARG A 17 -36.09 21.55 -9.94
CA ARG A 17 -37.08 22.03 -8.95
C ARG A 17 -37.20 21.10 -7.74
N ASP A 18 -37.19 19.78 -7.96
CA ASP A 18 -37.28 18.80 -6.86
C ASP A 18 -35.96 18.70 -6.09
N THR A 19 -34.83 18.94 -6.75
CA THR A 19 -33.52 19.01 -6.12
C THR A 19 -33.44 20.17 -5.14
N ASP A 20 -33.94 21.35 -5.51
CA ASP A 20 -33.98 22.52 -4.62
C ASP A 20 -34.92 22.28 -3.42
N ARG A 21 -36.08 21.64 -3.65
CA ARG A 21 -37.01 21.25 -2.58
C ARG A 21 -36.37 20.26 -1.61
N PHE A 22 -35.69 19.24 -2.12
CA PHE A 22 -35.01 18.24 -1.31
C PHE A 22 -33.80 18.84 -0.56
N GLN A 23 -33.05 19.73 -1.19
CA GLN A 23 -31.96 20.47 -0.54
C GLN A 23 -32.47 21.34 0.61
N THR A 24 -33.56 22.08 0.39
CA THR A 24 -34.20 22.91 1.41
C THR A 24 -34.65 22.08 2.60
N TYR A 25 -35.24 20.90 2.34
CA TYR A 25 -35.64 19.95 3.38
C TYR A 25 -34.45 19.45 4.22
N LEU A 26 -33.34 19.02 3.57
CA LEU A 26 -32.15 18.55 4.29
C LEU A 26 -31.50 19.66 5.13
N LEU A 27 -31.53 20.90 4.64
CA LEU A 27 -31.03 22.05 5.39
C LEU A 27 -31.93 22.39 6.58
N GLY A 28 -33.26 22.28 6.43
CA GLY A 28 -34.21 22.45 7.53
C GLY A 28 -34.02 21.42 8.64
N LEU A 29 -33.81 20.14 8.29
CA LEU A 29 -33.51 19.09 9.27
C LEU A 29 -32.18 19.32 9.99
N LEU A 30 -31.15 19.78 9.27
CA LEU A 30 -29.86 20.11 9.86
C LEU A 30 -29.97 21.29 10.84
N ALA A 31 -30.68 22.35 10.46
CA ALA A 31 -30.90 23.52 11.29
C ALA A 31 -31.73 23.22 12.54
N ALA A 32 -32.72 22.32 12.43
CA ALA A 32 -33.54 21.87 13.55
C ALA A 32 -32.88 20.77 14.40
N HIS A 33 -31.72 20.23 13.98
CA HIS A 33 -31.07 19.07 14.58
C HIS A 33 -31.98 17.83 14.72
N ILE A 34 -32.90 17.64 13.76
CA ILE A 34 -33.84 16.51 13.76
C ILE A 34 -33.34 15.45 12.78
N PRO A 35 -33.22 14.17 13.20
CA PRO A 35 -32.89 13.11 12.27
C PRO A 35 -34.06 12.85 11.30
N PRO A 36 -33.78 12.49 10.04
CA PRO A 36 -34.83 12.13 9.08
C PRO A 36 -35.69 10.97 9.59
N PRO A 37 -37.01 10.96 9.29
CA PRO A 37 -37.95 9.99 9.81
C PRO A 37 -37.66 8.57 9.29
N LYS A 38 -37.74 7.57 10.18
CA LYS A 38 -37.50 6.16 9.85
C LYS A 38 -38.70 5.29 10.22
N ALA A 39 -39.06 4.38 9.32
CA ALA A 39 -40.08 3.36 9.53
C ALA A 39 -39.46 1.97 9.35
N GLY A 40 -39.47 1.15 10.40
CA GLY A 40 -39.09 -0.27 10.30
C GLY A 40 -37.64 -0.58 9.91
N GLY A 41 -36.71 0.37 10.06
CA GLY A 41 -35.28 0.21 9.72
C GLY A 41 -34.85 1.05 8.51
N ASP A 42 -35.79 1.36 7.62
CA ASP A 42 -35.59 2.19 6.44
C ASP A 42 -36.16 3.60 6.64
N TYR A 43 -35.84 4.52 5.73
CA TYR A 43 -36.40 5.88 5.74
C TYR A 43 -37.88 5.87 5.37
N ASP A 44 -38.67 6.68 6.07
CA ASP A 44 -40.08 6.86 5.74
C ASP A 44 -40.23 7.80 4.55
N TRP A 45 -40.11 7.23 3.35
CA TRP A 45 -40.17 7.97 2.09
C TRP A 45 -41.53 8.62 1.83
N ILE A 46 -42.62 8.10 2.43
CA ILE A 46 -43.95 8.69 2.32
C ILE A 46 -43.98 10.03 3.05
N THR A 47 -43.51 10.04 4.30
CA THR A 47 -43.43 11.26 5.12
C THR A 47 -42.43 12.26 4.55
N ILE A 48 -41.28 11.79 4.02
CA ILE A 48 -40.28 12.64 3.36
C ILE A 48 -40.85 13.27 2.09
N ALA A 49 -41.53 12.50 1.22
CA ALA A 49 -42.13 13.00 -0.01
C ALA A 49 -43.18 14.08 0.28
N GLY A 50 -44.06 13.84 1.26
CA GLY A 50 -45.08 14.80 1.70
C GLY A 50 -44.49 16.10 2.25
N THR A 51 -43.41 16.00 3.04
CA THR A 51 -42.77 17.18 3.66
C THR A 51 -41.92 17.97 2.66
N CYS A 52 -41.29 17.30 1.69
CA CYS A 52 -40.55 17.96 0.62
C CYS A 52 -41.44 18.54 -0.48
N GLY A 53 -42.71 18.12 -0.56
CA GLY A 53 -43.60 18.43 -1.68
C GLY A 53 -43.11 17.84 -3.01
N ILE A 54 -42.55 16.63 -2.98
CA ILE A 54 -42.04 15.89 -4.15
C ILE A 54 -42.93 14.66 -4.35
N ASP A 55 -43.19 14.29 -5.60
CA ASP A 55 -43.95 13.08 -5.90
C ASP A 55 -43.28 11.82 -5.30
N HIS A 56 -44.07 11.05 -4.55
CA HIS A 56 -43.59 9.86 -3.85
C HIS A 56 -43.10 8.77 -4.82
N ALA A 57 -43.72 8.62 -6.00
CA ALA A 57 -43.26 7.64 -6.99
C ALA A 57 -41.90 8.03 -7.60
N GLY A 58 -41.67 9.33 -7.84
CA GLY A 58 -40.36 9.88 -8.21
C GLY A 58 -39.29 9.64 -7.14
N LEU A 59 -39.59 9.94 -5.89
CA LEU A 59 -38.64 9.81 -4.78
C LEU A 59 -38.29 8.34 -4.48
N LYS A 60 -39.27 7.43 -4.61
CA LYS A 60 -39.07 5.99 -4.39
C LYS A 60 -38.11 5.36 -5.42
N ARG A 61 -38.12 5.84 -6.66
CA ARG A 61 -37.16 5.41 -7.70
C ARG A 61 -35.74 5.92 -7.43
N ALA A 62 -35.60 7.03 -6.72
CA ALA A 62 -34.32 7.69 -6.42
C ALA A 62 -33.70 7.27 -5.07
N THR A 63 -34.36 6.41 -4.28
CA THR A 63 -33.95 5.99 -2.93
C THR A 63 -32.46 5.63 -2.81
N GLY A 64 -31.95 4.70 -3.62
CA GLY A 64 -30.54 4.27 -3.54
C GLY A 64 -29.50 5.37 -3.80
N VAL A 65 -29.88 6.46 -4.49
CA VAL A 65 -29.00 7.61 -4.73
C VAL A 65 -29.10 8.64 -3.59
N LEU A 66 -30.27 8.77 -2.97
CA LEU A 66 -30.57 9.77 -1.93
C LEU A 66 -30.27 9.30 -0.49
N GLU A 67 -30.34 7.99 -0.22
CA GLU A 67 -30.06 7.37 1.09
C GLU A 67 -28.70 7.77 1.70
N PRO A 68 -27.59 7.80 0.94
CA PRO A 68 -26.30 8.17 1.51
C PRO A 68 -26.25 9.61 2.05
N GLY A 69 -27.08 10.50 1.49
CA GLY A 69 -27.22 11.88 1.98
C GLY A 69 -27.94 11.96 3.32
N LEU A 70 -29.03 11.19 3.48
CA LEU A 70 -29.78 11.08 4.74
C LEU A 70 -28.96 10.38 5.83
N ASP A 71 -28.15 9.38 5.47
CA ASP A 71 -27.23 8.72 6.40
C ASP A 71 -26.10 9.65 6.85
N ALA A 72 -25.54 10.45 5.94
CA ALA A 72 -24.55 11.46 6.27
C ALA A 72 -25.13 12.53 7.21
N LEU A 73 -26.36 12.97 6.95
CA LEU A 73 -27.07 13.92 7.82
C LEU A 73 -27.35 13.32 9.20
N SER A 74 -27.85 12.08 9.27
CA SER A 74 -28.13 11.38 10.54
C SER A 74 -26.88 11.23 11.41
N ARG A 75 -25.72 10.95 10.80
CA ARG A 75 -24.43 10.89 11.50
C ARG A 75 -23.98 12.25 12.02
N GLU A 76 -24.22 13.32 11.24
CA GLU A 76 -23.84 14.67 11.64
C GLU A 76 -24.73 15.20 12.79
N VAL A 77 -26.04 14.97 12.71
CA VAL A 77 -26.99 15.28 13.80
C VAL A 77 -26.63 14.50 15.07
N ALA A 78 -26.27 13.21 14.94
CA ALA A 78 -25.80 12.39 16.07
C ALA A 78 -24.45 12.86 16.65
N ARG A 79 -23.58 13.45 15.83
CA ARG A 79 -22.27 14.00 16.26
C ARG A 79 -22.44 15.31 17.04
N GLN A 80 -23.42 16.13 16.67
CA GLN A 80 -23.68 17.43 17.31
C GLN A 80 -24.57 17.31 18.56
N GLY A 81 -25.45 16.30 18.65
CA GLY A 81 -26.29 16.02 19.83
C GLY A 81 -25.58 15.33 21.01
N GLY A 82 -24.25 15.40 21.09
CA GLY A 82 -23.40 14.64 22.02
C GLY A 82 -23.46 15.03 23.50
N SER A 83 -24.34 15.94 23.93
CA SER A 83 -24.50 16.30 25.34
C SER A 83 -25.97 16.40 25.74
N ALA A 84 -26.69 15.28 25.69
CA ALA A 84 -27.77 14.91 26.63
C ALA A 84 -28.59 13.77 26.02
N ARG A 85 -28.24 12.52 26.33
CA ARG A 85 -29.26 11.48 26.43
C ARG A 85 -28.85 10.35 27.35
N ILE A 86 -29.45 10.39 28.54
CA ILE A 86 -29.72 9.26 29.42
C ILE A 86 -30.28 8.12 28.55
N LYS A 87 -29.62 6.96 28.56
CA LYS A 87 -30.10 5.76 27.88
C LYS A 87 -31.35 5.26 28.60
N PRO A 88 -32.53 5.14 27.96
CA PRO A 88 -33.60 4.35 28.54
C PRO A 88 -33.23 2.87 28.44
N LYS A 89 -33.28 2.18 29.59
CA LYS A 89 -33.23 0.72 29.69
C LYS A 89 -34.21 0.10 28.69
N ARG A 90 -33.73 -0.77 27.81
CA ARG A 90 -34.59 -1.66 27.02
C ARG A 90 -35.26 -2.65 27.98
N VAL A 91 -36.49 -2.36 28.38
CA VAL A 91 -37.40 -3.36 28.93
C VAL A 91 -37.88 -4.22 27.78
N ALA A 92 -37.70 -5.53 27.91
CA ALA A 92 -38.19 -6.51 26.96
C ALA A 92 -39.73 -6.52 26.98
N THR A 93 -40.37 -6.01 25.93
CA THR A 93 -41.80 -6.17 25.72
C THR A 93 -42.08 -7.50 25.05
N ARG A 94 -42.67 -8.41 25.83
CA ARG A 94 -43.47 -9.56 25.38
C ARG A 94 -44.47 -9.09 24.32
N ARG A 95 -44.48 -9.75 23.16
CA ARG A 95 -45.57 -9.62 22.17
C ARG A 95 -46.79 -10.38 22.71
N THR A 96 -47.82 -9.65 23.10
CA THR A 96 -49.21 -10.13 23.10
C THR A 96 -49.75 -10.07 21.65
N PRO A 97 -50.63 -11.01 21.24
CA PRO A 97 -51.29 -10.93 19.94
C PRO A 97 -52.49 -9.97 20.02
N ASN A 98 -52.61 -9.07 19.05
CA ASN A 98 -53.77 -8.21 18.88
C ASN A 98 -54.98 -9.02 18.43
N ILE A 99 -56.04 -8.94 19.23
CA ILE A 99 -57.42 -9.20 18.84
C ILE A 99 -57.86 -8.01 17.99
N VAL A 100 -58.23 -8.24 16.74
CA VAL A 100 -59.07 -7.31 15.97
C VAL A 100 -60.32 -8.07 15.58
N SER A 101 -61.38 -7.74 16.28
CA SER A 101 -62.77 -8.06 15.99
C SER A 101 -63.20 -7.35 14.70
N SER A 102 -63.66 -8.14 13.73
CA SER A 102 -64.45 -7.70 12.58
C SER A 102 -65.74 -8.51 12.62
N THR A 103 -66.85 -7.79 12.70
CA THR A 103 -68.22 -8.30 12.83
C THR A 103 -68.87 -8.40 11.46
N ALA A 104 -69.73 -9.43 11.28
CA ALA A 104 -70.76 -9.66 10.25
C ALA A 104 -70.41 -10.64 9.10
N PRO A 105 -71.40 -11.40 8.57
CA PRO A 105 -72.09 -12.49 9.25
C PRO A 105 -71.95 -13.83 8.49
N ALA A 106 -72.42 -14.90 9.15
CA ALA A 106 -72.25 -16.30 8.80
C ALA A 106 -72.76 -16.71 7.41
N LEU A 107 -71.93 -17.47 6.70
CA LEU A 107 -72.36 -18.57 5.82
C LEU A 107 -71.62 -19.82 6.29
N VAL A 108 -72.40 -20.82 6.63
CA VAL A 108 -71.99 -22.11 7.17
C VAL A 108 -71.31 -22.89 6.06
N ASP A 109 -70.04 -23.28 6.28
CA ASP A 109 -69.41 -24.32 5.47
C ASP A 109 -68.45 -25.11 6.38
N GLU A 110 -68.82 -26.35 6.68
CA GLU A 110 -68.04 -27.27 7.51
C GLU A 110 -66.68 -27.56 6.84
N LYS A 111 -65.58 -27.22 7.51
CA LYS A 111 -64.26 -27.77 7.20
C LYS A 111 -63.63 -28.42 8.44
N PRO A 112 -63.08 -29.65 8.33
CA PRO A 112 -62.57 -30.41 9.46
C PRO A 112 -61.24 -29.84 9.99
N ALA A 113 -61.00 -30.03 11.28
CA ALA A 113 -59.80 -29.57 11.99
C ALA A 113 -58.49 -30.13 11.39
N PRO A 114 -57.39 -29.35 11.35
CA PRO A 114 -56.10 -29.83 10.86
C PRO A 114 -55.43 -30.78 11.89
N PRO A 115 -54.72 -31.83 11.44
CA PRO A 115 -54.09 -32.80 12.33
C PRO A 115 -52.86 -32.21 13.08
N PRO A 116 -52.49 -32.77 14.24
CA PRO A 116 -51.40 -32.27 15.06
C PRO A 116 -50.03 -32.42 14.37
N ARG A 117 -49.23 -31.36 14.40
CA ARG A 117 -47.85 -31.34 13.87
C ARG A 117 -46.98 -32.38 14.62
N ARG A 118 -46.42 -33.33 13.86
CA ARG A 118 -45.48 -34.35 14.37
C ARG A 118 -44.32 -33.68 15.12
N ARG A 119 -44.14 -34.01 16.41
CA ARG A 119 -42.97 -33.59 17.22
C ARG A 119 -41.72 -34.18 16.58
N GLY A 120 -40.72 -33.34 16.30
CA GLY A 120 -39.43 -33.79 15.77
C GLY A 120 -38.69 -34.73 16.73
N PRO A 121 -37.64 -35.42 16.27
CA PRO A 121 -36.86 -36.36 17.08
C PRO A 121 -36.37 -35.75 18.41
N ARG A 122 -36.33 -36.55 19.48
CA ARG A 122 -35.80 -36.14 20.79
C ARG A 122 -34.34 -35.67 20.65
N ALA A 123 -33.97 -34.61 21.39
CA ALA A 123 -32.62 -34.07 21.34
C ALA A 123 -31.59 -35.13 21.79
N LYS A 124 -30.52 -35.33 21.00
CA LYS A 124 -29.42 -36.23 21.35
C LYS A 124 -28.81 -35.84 22.71
N PRO A 125 -28.42 -36.81 23.56
CA PRO A 125 -27.74 -36.52 24.82
C PRO A 125 -26.35 -35.94 24.57
N ILE A 126 -25.94 -34.98 25.39
CA ILE A 126 -24.62 -34.35 25.31
C ILE A 126 -23.61 -35.27 26.00
N VAL A 127 -22.91 -36.09 25.21
CA VAL A 127 -21.81 -36.95 25.69
C VAL A 127 -20.50 -36.18 25.63
N ALA A 128 -19.65 -36.25 26.67
CA ALA A 128 -18.38 -35.51 26.73
C ALA A 128 -17.37 -35.91 25.63
N PHE A 129 -17.25 -37.21 25.35
CA PHE A 129 -16.43 -37.79 24.29
C PHE A 129 -17.30 -38.72 23.43
N PRO A 130 -17.79 -38.26 22.26
CA PRO A 130 -18.56 -39.10 21.35
C PRO A 130 -17.73 -40.29 20.84
N GLU A 131 -18.38 -41.43 20.64
CA GLU A 131 -17.77 -42.57 19.96
C GLU A 131 -17.48 -42.24 18.49
N ASP A 132 -16.50 -42.95 17.96
CA ASP A 132 -16.06 -42.88 16.58
C ASP A 132 -16.87 -43.86 15.70
N ASP A 133 -17.05 -43.56 14.41
CA ASP A 133 -17.64 -44.47 13.42
C ASP A 133 -16.74 -45.65 13.04
N GLY A 134 -15.49 -45.66 13.54
CA GLY A 134 -14.54 -46.78 13.45
C GLY A 134 -13.90 -46.96 12.07
N LYS A 135 -14.10 -46.00 11.15
CA LYS A 135 -13.60 -46.09 9.78
C LYS A 135 -12.20 -45.46 9.66
N PRO A 136 -11.30 -46.03 8.83
CA PRO A 136 -10.04 -45.37 8.51
C PRO A 136 -10.34 -44.06 7.78
N TRP A 137 -9.62 -42.99 8.14
CA TRP A 137 -9.79 -41.66 7.57
C TRP A 137 -8.44 -41.09 7.13
N THR A 138 -8.47 -40.30 6.05
CA THR A 138 -7.31 -39.55 5.55
C THR A 138 -7.38 -38.13 6.05
N ASP A 139 -6.26 -37.60 6.55
CA ASP A 139 -6.22 -36.26 7.12
C ASP A 139 -6.32 -35.15 6.03
N PRO A 140 -7.41 -34.36 6.00
CA PRO A 140 -7.54 -33.29 5.02
C PRO A 140 -6.69 -32.07 5.36
N VAL A 141 -6.21 -31.37 4.32
CA VAL A 141 -5.34 -30.19 4.45
C VAL A 141 -6.10 -28.97 4.97
N SER A 142 -7.36 -28.79 4.58
CA SER A 142 -8.19 -27.63 4.94
C SER A 142 -8.89 -27.80 6.28
N PHE A 143 -8.91 -26.75 7.10
CA PHE A 143 -9.68 -26.70 8.35
C PHE A 143 -11.17 -27.03 8.17
N ALA A 144 -11.81 -26.53 7.10
CA ALA A 144 -13.24 -26.75 6.87
C ALA A 144 -13.55 -28.23 6.64
N ASP A 145 -12.72 -28.88 5.83
CA ASP A 145 -12.86 -30.30 5.49
C ASP A 145 -12.52 -31.17 6.71
N ALA A 146 -11.51 -30.80 7.49
CA ALA A 146 -11.17 -31.48 8.75
C ALA A 146 -12.31 -31.40 9.76
N LEU A 147 -12.91 -30.22 9.94
CA LEU A 147 -14.03 -30.03 10.85
C LEU A 147 -15.27 -30.80 10.38
N ASP A 148 -15.57 -30.78 9.08
CA ASP A 148 -16.68 -31.55 8.51
C ASP A 148 -16.49 -33.06 8.68
N LEU A 149 -15.27 -33.57 8.42
CA LEU A 149 -14.92 -34.98 8.61
C LEU A 149 -15.14 -35.42 10.07
N HIS A 150 -14.55 -34.73 11.04
CA HIS A 150 -14.68 -35.13 12.45
C HIS A 150 -16.11 -34.95 12.99
N MET A 151 -16.85 -33.93 12.53
CA MET A 151 -18.27 -33.81 12.88
C MET A 151 -19.11 -34.96 12.33
N ARG A 152 -18.82 -35.46 11.13
CA ARG A 152 -19.51 -36.63 10.55
C ARG A 152 -19.15 -37.92 11.29
N ARG A 153 -17.85 -38.13 11.54
CA ARG A 153 -17.29 -39.28 12.26
C ARG A 153 -17.94 -39.48 13.64
N HIS A 154 -18.14 -38.38 14.35
CA HIS A 154 -18.74 -38.39 15.69
C HIS A 154 -20.26 -38.10 15.72
N GLY A 155 -20.93 -38.05 14.55
CA GLY A 155 -22.37 -37.85 14.45
C GLY A 155 -22.90 -36.50 14.99
N ASP A 156 -22.03 -35.49 15.07
CA ASP A 156 -22.31 -34.17 15.63
C ASP A 156 -22.86 -33.20 14.57
N SER A 157 -24.05 -32.63 14.85
CA SER A 157 -24.60 -31.52 14.05
C SER A 157 -24.10 -30.18 14.58
N SER A 158 -24.09 -29.11 13.75
CA SER A 158 -23.65 -27.78 14.20
C SER A 158 -24.45 -27.26 15.41
N LYS A 159 -25.73 -27.64 15.53
CA LYS A 159 -26.57 -27.31 16.69
C LYS A 159 -26.19 -28.15 17.93
N HIS A 160 -25.87 -29.42 17.73
CA HIS A 160 -25.47 -30.31 18.81
C HIS A 160 -24.10 -29.90 19.38
N LEU A 161 -23.14 -29.63 18.50
CA LEU A 161 -21.81 -29.16 18.89
C LEU A 161 -21.86 -27.81 19.61
N ALA A 162 -22.66 -26.84 19.12
CA ALA A 162 -22.86 -25.56 19.80
C ALA A 162 -23.42 -25.75 21.23
N LYS A 163 -24.38 -26.66 21.41
CA LYS A 163 -24.98 -26.97 22.71
C LYS A 163 -23.98 -27.65 23.64
N ALA A 164 -23.15 -28.55 23.12
CA ALA A 164 -22.09 -29.21 23.89
C ALA A 164 -20.97 -28.25 24.32
N LEU A 165 -20.68 -27.23 23.50
CA LEU A 165 -19.66 -26.22 23.80
C LEU A 165 -20.17 -25.12 24.74
N ALA A 166 -21.48 -24.87 24.77
CA ALA A 166 -22.12 -23.87 25.63
C ALA A 166 -21.95 -24.16 27.13
N SER A 167 -21.69 -25.41 27.53
CA SER A 167 -21.43 -25.77 28.93
C SER A 167 -19.97 -25.62 29.35
N VAL A 168 -19.04 -25.42 28.42
CA VAL A 168 -17.59 -25.43 28.69
C VAL A 168 -16.92 -24.10 28.34
N THR A 169 -17.43 -23.37 27.36
CA THR A 169 -16.82 -22.14 26.82
C THR A 169 -17.85 -21.04 26.58
N SER A 170 -17.38 -19.79 26.45
CA SER A 170 -18.22 -18.65 26.06
C SER A 170 -18.98 -18.93 24.75
N HIS A 171 -20.27 -18.60 24.70
CA HIS A 171 -21.21 -19.09 23.70
C HIS A 171 -20.76 -18.88 22.24
N VAL A 172 -20.47 -19.99 21.53
CA VAL A 172 -20.36 -20.02 20.07
C VAL A 172 -21.69 -20.45 19.46
N ASP A 173 -22.24 -19.60 18.59
CA ASP A 173 -23.52 -19.88 17.92
C ASP A 173 -23.40 -21.01 16.89
N ALA A 174 -24.47 -21.80 16.74
CA ALA A 174 -24.57 -22.89 15.77
C ALA A 174 -24.41 -22.41 14.32
N THR A 175 -24.76 -21.16 14.04
CA THR A 175 -24.55 -20.52 12.73
C THR A 175 -23.07 -20.35 12.43
N THR A 176 -22.27 -19.97 13.43
CA THR A 176 -20.82 -19.79 13.30
C THR A 176 -20.13 -21.12 13.00
N ILE A 177 -20.47 -22.19 13.73
CA ILE A 177 -19.96 -23.55 13.47
C ILE A 177 -20.35 -24.03 12.07
N ARG A 178 -21.59 -23.75 11.63
CA ARG A 178 -22.03 -24.08 10.27
C ARG A 178 -21.21 -23.34 9.20
N MET A 179 -20.91 -22.06 9.43
CA MET A 179 -20.08 -21.27 8.52
C MET A 179 -18.63 -21.74 8.50
N TRP A 180 -18.09 -22.22 9.63
CA TRP A 180 -16.77 -22.85 9.71
C TRP A 180 -16.70 -24.15 8.91
N ARG A 181 -17.68 -25.04 9.13
CA ARG A 181 -17.82 -26.30 8.41
C ARG A 181 -17.93 -26.14 6.89
N ARG A 182 -18.51 -25.03 6.41
CA ARG A 182 -18.65 -24.72 4.98
C ARG A 182 -17.48 -23.91 4.39
N GLY A 183 -16.46 -23.58 5.18
CA GLY A 183 -15.35 -22.71 4.75
C GLY A 183 -15.69 -21.21 4.58
N LEU A 184 -16.95 -20.82 4.83
CA LEU A 184 -17.42 -19.43 4.69
C LEU A 184 -16.87 -18.49 5.77
N LYS A 185 -16.45 -19.02 6.93
CA LYS A 185 -15.75 -18.29 8.00
C LYS A 185 -14.63 -19.14 8.57
N VAL A 186 -13.61 -18.50 9.12
CA VAL A 186 -12.48 -19.17 9.79
C VAL A 186 -12.33 -18.55 11.20
N PRO A 187 -12.10 -19.36 12.25
CA PRO A 187 -11.74 -18.89 13.59
C PRO A 187 -10.52 -17.96 13.56
N ARG A 188 -10.65 -16.73 14.07
CA ARG A 188 -9.54 -15.73 14.08
C ARG A 188 -9.33 -15.04 15.42
N ALA A 189 -10.25 -15.16 16.36
CA ALA A 189 -10.16 -14.50 17.65
C ALA A 189 -9.68 -15.50 18.71
N ALA A 190 -9.05 -15.02 19.79
CA ALA A 190 -8.57 -15.84 20.90
C ALA A 190 -9.64 -16.81 21.43
N HIS A 191 -10.84 -16.29 21.71
CA HIS A 191 -11.99 -17.11 22.14
C HIS A 191 -12.37 -18.18 21.11
N SER A 192 -12.23 -17.91 19.82
CA SER A 192 -12.56 -18.88 18.77
C SER A 192 -11.50 -19.99 18.69
N LEU A 193 -10.23 -19.68 19.00
CA LEU A 193 -9.13 -20.66 19.05
C LEU A 193 -9.25 -21.56 20.27
N GLU A 194 -9.61 -21.01 21.43
CA GLU A 194 -9.93 -21.79 22.62
C GLU A 194 -11.05 -22.80 22.34
N VAL A 195 -12.10 -22.37 21.62
CA VAL A 195 -13.18 -23.27 21.21
C VAL A 195 -12.67 -24.41 20.34
N LEU A 196 -11.69 -24.18 19.45
CA LEU A 196 -11.08 -25.25 18.66
C LEU A 196 -10.34 -26.26 19.53
N ASP A 197 -9.65 -25.82 20.58
CA ASP A 197 -8.96 -26.72 21.51
C ASP A 197 -9.95 -27.61 22.26
N HIS A 198 -11.11 -27.07 22.63
CA HIS A 198 -12.19 -27.86 23.23
C HIS A 198 -12.81 -28.86 22.25
N ILE A 199 -12.96 -28.48 20.97
CA ILE A 199 -13.43 -29.40 19.92
C ILE A 199 -12.39 -30.51 19.68
N ALA A 200 -11.10 -30.18 19.63
CA ALA A 200 -10.03 -31.17 19.49
C ALA A 200 -10.03 -32.17 20.66
N LYS A 201 -10.14 -31.68 21.91
CA LYS A 201 -10.26 -32.53 23.10
C LYS A 201 -11.50 -33.44 23.04
N ARG A 202 -12.66 -32.89 22.66
CA ARG A 202 -13.92 -33.66 22.52
C ARG A 202 -13.78 -34.84 21.55
N TYR A 203 -13.08 -34.65 20.44
CA TYR A 203 -12.85 -35.68 19.42
C TYR A 203 -11.57 -36.49 19.63
N ARG A 204 -10.89 -36.34 20.78
CA ARG A 204 -9.63 -37.03 21.13
C ARG A 204 -8.52 -36.81 20.10
N LEU A 205 -8.45 -35.61 19.53
CA LEU A 205 -7.37 -35.17 18.64
C LEU A 205 -6.26 -34.48 19.44
N THR A 206 -5.07 -34.38 18.85
CA THR A 206 -3.97 -33.63 19.45
C THR A 206 -4.34 -32.16 19.63
N VAL A 207 -3.91 -31.56 20.75
CA VAL A 207 -4.15 -30.13 21.01
C VAL A 207 -3.48 -29.32 19.90
N GLY A 208 -4.21 -28.35 19.32
CA GLY A 208 -3.72 -27.56 18.20
C GLY A 208 -3.92 -28.19 16.81
N TYR A 209 -4.48 -29.40 16.69
CA TYR A 209 -4.73 -30.05 15.40
C TYR A 209 -5.54 -29.16 14.43
N PHE A 210 -6.67 -28.61 14.89
CA PHE A 210 -7.46 -27.71 14.07
C PHE A 210 -6.78 -26.36 13.82
N GLN A 211 -5.98 -25.89 14.78
CA GLN A 211 -5.24 -24.62 14.65
C GLN A 211 -4.15 -24.70 13.58
N ALA A 212 -3.44 -25.82 13.49
CA ALA A 212 -2.43 -26.08 12.46
C ALA A 212 -2.99 -26.07 11.03
N LYS A 213 -4.29 -26.34 10.88
CA LYS A 213 -5.01 -26.36 9.60
C LYS A 213 -5.70 -25.04 9.27
N LEU A 214 -5.67 -24.06 10.18
CA LEU A 214 -6.13 -22.72 9.86
C LEU A 214 -5.14 -22.07 8.89
N PRO A 215 -5.60 -21.23 7.95
CA PRO A 215 -4.70 -20.36 7.21
C PRO A 215 -3.95 -19.50 8.24
N LEU A 216 -2.67 -19.84 8.44
CA LEU A 216 -1.76 -19.15 9.33
C LEU A 216 -1.83 -17.66 8.99
N THR A 217 -2.40 -16.88 9.91
CA THR A 217 -2.30 -15.45 9.80
C THR A 217 -1.07 -15.11 10.63
N ASN A 218 0.01 -14.60 10.02
CA ASN A 218 1.21 -14.07 10.72
C ASN A 218 0.91 -12.82 11.58
N ARG A 219 -0.35 -12.70 12.01
CA ARG A 219 -0.87 -11.65 12.82
C ARG A 219 -1.22 -12.26 14.16
N CYS A 220 -0.66 -11.70 15.23
CA CYS A 220 -1.12 -11.98 16.58
C CYS A 220 -2.64 -11.70 16.66
N THR A 221 -3.42 -12.77 16.81
CA THR A 221 -4.89 -12.79 16.82
C THR A 221 -5.46 -12.21 18.11
N SER A 222 -4.69 -12.39 19.17
CA SER A 222 -4.98 -11.90 20.49
C SER A 222 -4.11 -10.68 20.75
N MET A 223 -4.71 -9.51 20.57
CA MET A 223 -4.21 -8.32 21.23
C MET A 223 -5.31 -7.94 22.18
N GLY A 224 -5.15 -8.30 23.45
CA GLY A 224 -5.88 -7.65 24.53
C GLY A 224 -5.83 -6.12 24.37
N MET A 225 -6.67 -5.40 25.11
CA MET A 225 -6.54 -3.94 25.18
C MET A 225 -5.21 -3.59 25.85
N ILE A 226 -4.11 -3.49 25.08
CA ILE A 226 -2.85 -2.92 25.57
C ILE A 226 -3.15 -1.46 25.90
N SER A 227 -3.10 -1.11 27.19
CA SER A 227 -3.36 0.24 27.69
C SER A 227 -2.42 1.24 27.02
N GLY A 228 -2.97 2.36 26.54
CA GLY A 228 -2.18 3.42 25.89
C GLY A 228 -1.83 3.21 24.42
N VAL A 229 -2.19 2.08 23.79
CA VAL A 229 -1.85 1.82 22.38
C VAL A 229 -3.02 2.12 21.43
N SER A 230 -2.79 3.05 20.50
CA SER A 230 -3.80 3.41 19.50
C SER A 230 -4.21 2.22 18.63
N ARG A 231 -5.43 2.23 18.08
CA ARG A 231 -5.90 1.15 17.19
C ARG A 231 -5.02 0.99 15.94
N ALA A 232 -4.43 2.09 15.45
CA ALA A 232 -3.52 2.08 14.31
C ALA A 232 -2.19 1.40 14.66
N GLU A 233 -1.58 1.78 15.78
CA GLU A 233 -0.33 1.18 16.26
C GLU A 233 -0.50 -0.32 16.56
N ARG A 234 -1.63 -0.70 17.19
CA ARG A 234 -2.00 -2.11 17.42
C ARG A 234 -2.05 -2.94 16.14
N ARG A 235 -2.52 -2.38 15.03
CA ARG A 235 -2.54 -3.10 13.73
C ARG A 235 -1.14 -3.35 13.19
N ARG A 236 -0.22 -2.40 13.37
CA ARG A 236 1.19 -2.54 12.93
C ARG A 236 1.94 -3.53 13.80
N LEU A 237 1.77 -3.44 15.12
CA LEU A 237 2.39 -4.36 16.07
C LEU A 237 1.96 -5.80 15.80
N ALA A 238 0.70 -6.05 15.46
CA ALA A 238 0.17 -7.40 15.32
C ALA A 238 0.95 -8.29 14.33
N TRP A 239 1.64 -7.72 13.34
CA TRP A 239 2.46 -8.46 12.36
C TRP A 239 3.86 -8.85 12.85
N HIS A 240 4.30 -8.26 13.96
CA HIS A 240 5.66 -8.41 14.49
C HIS A 240 5.67 -9.04 15.88
N LEU A 241 4.50 -9.40 16.42
CA LEU A 241 4.37 -10.03 17.72
C LEU A 241 4.26 -11.55 17.58
N PRO A 242 4.88 -12.32 18.49
CA PRO A 242 4.71 -13.76 18.57
C PRO A 242 3.24 -14.19 18.75
N ALA A 243 2.88 -15.38 18.29
CA ALA A 243 1.53 -15.94 18.43
C ALA A 243 1.15 -16.20 19.90
N ASP A 244 2.14 -16.45 20.75
CA ASP A 244 2.02 -16.70 22.19
C ASP A 244 2.19 -15.44 23.04
N PHE A 245 2.27 -14.25 22.44
CA PHE A 245 2.51 -12.98 23.14
C PHE A 245 1.58 -12.78 24.36
N ASP A 246 0.31 -13.12 24.22
CA ASP A 246 -0.70 -13.00 25.28
C ASP A 246 -0.57 -14.03 26.41
N ARG A 247 0.33 -15.01 26.29
CA ARG A 247 0.66 -15.99 27.33
C ARG A 247 1.96 -15.66 28.07
N ARG A 248 2.79 -14.76 27.54
CA ARG A 248 4.08 -14.38 28.11
C ARG A 248 3.94 -13.52 29.36
N THR A 249 5.00 -13.39 30.15
CA THR A 249 4.99 -12.51 31.33
C THR A 249 4.85 -11.03 30.93
N LEU A 250 4.38 -10.17 31.84
CA LEU A 250 4.24 -8.73 31.55
C LEU A 250 5.57 -8.11 31.14
N ARG A 251 6.66 -8.49 31.82
CA ARG A 251 8.02 -8.02 31.53
C ARG A 251 8.45 -8.37 30.10
N GLU A 252 8.30 -9.63 29.69
CA GLU A 252 8.65 -10.05 28.33
C GLU A 252 7.78 -9.35 27.27
N ARG A 253 6.50 -9.10 27.58
CA ARG A 253 5.61 -8.35 26.68
C ARG A 253 6.09 -6.91 26.50
N GLU A 254 6.48 -6.25 27.57
CA GLU A 254 7.04 -4.89 27.52
C GLU A 254 8.35 -4.84 26.74
N GLU A 255 9.26 -5.78 26.97
CA GLU A 255 10.53 -5.90 26.24
C GLU A 255 10.30 -6.11 24.73
N ILE A 256 9.38 -7.01 24.36
CA ILE A 256 9.02 -7.24 22.94
C ILE A 256 8.40 -5.98 22.33
N LEU A 257 7.46 -5.32 23.02
CA LEU A 257 6.81 -4.11 22.51
C LEU A 257 7.81 -2.98 22.30
N GLU A 258 8.73 -2.77 23.24
CA GLU A 258 9.76 -1.75 23.15
C GLU A 258 10.72 -2.03 21.99
N TRP A 259 11.14 -3.29 21.84
CA TRP A 259 11.98 -3.69 20.72
C TRP A 259 11.29 -3.47 19.37
N VAL A 260 10.03 -3.90 19.20
CA VAL A 260 9.29 -3.72 17.94
C VAL A 260 9.07 -2.23 17.64
N ARG A 261 8.72 -1.43 18.64
CA ARG A 261 8.58 0.03 18.47
C ARG A 261 9.87 0.64 17.98
N LYS A 262 10.97 0.41 18.70
CA LYS A 262 12.29 0.98 18.42
C LYS A 262 12.84 0.50 17.08
N ALA A 263 12.88 -0.81 16.83
CA ALA A 263 13.55 -1.41 15.68
C ALA A 263 12.69 -1.37 14.40
N VAL A 264 11.37 -1.53 14.51
CA VAL A 264 10.48 -1.72 13.35
C VAL A 264 9.64 -0.47 13.06
N ILE A 265 8.93 0.06 14.06
CA ILE A 265 7.94 1.14 13.84
C ILE A 265 8.60 2.51 13.70
N SER A 266 9.34 2.98 14.71
CA SER A 266 10.05 4.26 14.66
C SER A 266 11.33 4.16 13.84
N GLY A 267 11.91 2.96 13.77
CA GLY A 267 13.21 2.71 13.16
C GLY A 267 14.35 3.08 14.11
N SER A 268 15.27 2.13 14.31
CA SER A 268 16.36 2.28 15.28
C SER A 268 17.42 3.28 14.82
N THR A 269 17.46 3.59 13.52
CA THR A 269 18.58 4.28 12.88
C THR A 269 18.26 5.72 12.52
N GLU A 270 19.28 6.58 12.48
CA GLU A 270 19.17 8.00 12.13
C GLU A 270 18.57 8.20 10.73
N TYR A 271 18.90 7.35 9.75
CA TYR A 271 18.32 7.44 8.41
C TYR A 271 16.83 7.15 8.36
N ARG A 272 16.29 6.25 9.18
CA ARG A 272 14.83 6.00 9.20
C ARG A 272 14.09 7.19 9.78
N ARG A 273 14.66 7.83 10.80
CA ARG A 273 14.14 9.10 11.33
C ARG A 273 14.19 10.19 10.27
N PHE A 274 15.31 10.32 9.56
CA PHE A 274 15.44 11.22 8.41
C PHE A 274 14.43 10.92 7.31
N GLN A 275 14.25 9.66 6.90
CA GLN A 275 13.24 9.27 5.90
C GLN A 275 11.83 9.64 6.35
N ALA A 276 11.47 9.36 7.61
CA ALA A 276 10.17 9.71 8.15
C ALA A 276 9.95 11.24 8.19
N ALA A 277 10.99 12.02 8.50
CA ALA A 277 10.95 13.49 8.46
C ALA A 277 10.90 14.03 7.02
N ALA A 278 11.72 13.49 6.12
CA ALA A 278 11.79 13.87 4.71
C ALA A 278 10.49 13.56 3.96
N MET A 279 9.78 12.48 4.31
CA MET A 279 8.46 12.18 3.78
C MET A 279 7.41 13.25 4.13
N LYS A 280 7.55 13.91 5.29
CA LYS A 280 6.66 15.00 5.73
C LYS A 280 7.09 16.36 5.16
N GLN A 281 8.38 16.55 4.91
CA GLN A 281 8.97 17.81 4.49
C GLN A 281 9.43 17.71 3.03
N ARG A 282 8.50 17.94 2.10
CA ARG A 282 8.79 17.98 0.66
C ARG A 282 9.32 19.35 0.27
N TYR A 283 10.39 19.37 -0.51
CA TYR A 283 11.06 20.61 -0.93
C TYR A 283 11.58 20.59 -2.36
N SER A 284 11.29 19.53 -3.14
CA SER A 284 11.75 19.44 -4.53
C SER A 284 11.06 20.47 -5.42
N ILE A 285 11.83 21.10 -6.31
CA ILE A 285 11.29 21.84 -7.45
C ILE A 285 10.88 20.85 -8.55
N ARG A 286 9.69 21.05 -9.13
CA ARG A 286 9.10 20.15 -10.15
C ARG A 286 9.31 20.69 -11.55
N PHE A 287 9.82 19.84 -12.44
CA PHE A 287 10.00 20.10 -13.87
C PHE A 287 8.89 19.45 -14.71
N PRO A 288 7.71 20.07 -14.84
CA PRO A 288 6.62 19.50 -15.63
C PRO A 288 7.00 19.37 -17.11
N GLY A 289 6.64 18.26 -17.74
CA GLY A 289 6.69 18.07 -19.20
C GLY A 289 8.02 17.62 -19.82
N LEU A 290 9.11 17.46 -19.04
CA LEU A 290 10.44 17.14 -19.60
C LEU A 290 10.70 15.65 -19.88
N LEU A 291 9.90 14.80 -19.28
CA LEU A 291 9.68 13.42 -19.68
C LEU A 291 8.17 13.28 -19.73
N CYS A 292 7.65 12.32 -20.50
CA CYS A 292 6.29 11.86 -20.28
C CYS A 292 6.22 11.31 -18.84
N GLU A 293 6.09 12.20 -17.86
CA GLU A 293 5.33 11.87 -16.69
C GLU A 293 4.05 11.31 -17.30
N PRO A 294 3.70 10.03 -17.06
CA PRO A 294 2.29 9.73 -17.06
C PRO A 294 1.70 10.87 -16.21
N VAL A 295 0.60 11.48 -16.61
CA VAL A 295 -0.22 12.21 -15.65
C VAL A 295 -0.52 11.17 -14.58
N ARG A 296 0.39 11.04 -13.60
CA ARG A 296 0.36 9.98 -12.61
C ARG A 296 -0.72 10.54 -11.72
N PRO A 297 -1.94 9.97 -11.76
CA PRO A 297 -2.99 10.49 -10.90
C PRO A 297 -2.42 10.49 -9.49
N ARG A 298 -2.59 11.61 -8.78
CA ARG A 298 -2.22 11.77 -7.37
C ARG A 298 -2.41 10.43 -6.65
N GLY A 299 -1.31 9.78 -6.22
CA GLY A 299 -1.40 8.68 -5.24
C GLY A 299 -0.95 7.26 -5.61
N LEU A 300 -0.11 6.99 -6.63
CA LEU A 300 0.28 5.59 -6.94
C LEU A 300 1.75 5.17 -6.76
N TYR A 301 2.64 6.03 -6.27
CA TYR A 301 3.84 5.52 -5.58
C TYR A 301 3.53 5.33 -4.09
N ARG A 302 2.83 4.22 -3.80
CA ARG A 302 2.96 3.54 -2.51
C ARG A 302 4.31 2.79 -2.61
N PRO A 303 5.43 3.26 -2.02
CA PRO A 303 6.53 2.32 -1.77
C PRO A 303 5.90 1.14 -1.05
N CYS A 304 6.23 -0.10 -1.43
CA CYS A 304 5.68 -1.29 -0.77
C CYS A 304 5.89 -1.13 0.75
N ARG A 305 4.82 -0.70 1.41
CA ARG A 305 4.65 -0.55 2.84
C ARG A 305 3.22 -0.94 3.07
N ASP A 306 3.08 -1.70 4.14
CA ASP A 306 1.84 -2.28 4.62
C ASP A 306 0.67 -1.32 4.48
N ASP A 307 -0.46 -1.94 4.21
CA ASP A 307 -1.76 -1.37 3.92
C ASP A 307 -2.23 -0.39 5.01
N ASP A 308 -1.74 0.84 4.99
CA ASP A 308 -2.28 1.97 5.74
C ASP A 308 -2.86 2.96 4.72
N SER A 309 -4.17 2.91 4.60
CA SER A 309 -5.03 3.89 3.94
C SER A 309 -5.06 5.17 4.79
N ALA A 310 -3.99 5.96 4.71
CA ALA A 310 -4.08 7.39 4.90
C ALA A 310 -4.17 8.02 3.51
N LEU A 311 -5.31 8.65 3.21
CA LEU A 311 -5.43 9.53 2.04
C LEU A 311 -4.23 10.48 2.04
N PRO A 312 -3.52 10.67 0.91
CA PRO A 312 -2.50 11.70 0.84
C PRO A 312 -3.16 13.04 1.15
N ASP A 313 -2.67 13.68 2.20
CA ASP A 313 -3.10 15.02 2.59
C ASP A 313 -2.99 15.95 1.36
N PRO A 314 -4.09 16.55 0.89
CA PRO A 314 -4.08 17.44 -0.26
C PRO A 314 -3.13 18.64 -0.08
N ASP A 315 -2.80 19.03 1.15
CA ASP A 315 -1.85 20.10 1.46
C ASP A 315 -0.38 19.66 1.29
N LEU A 316 -0.09 18.36 1.42
CA LEU A 316 1.23 17.75 1.13
C LEU A 316 1.55 17.64 -0.38
N ALA A 317 0.56 17.88 -1.24
CA ALA A 317 0.75 18.01 -2.69
C ALA A 317 1.11 19.45 -3.11
N ALA A 318 0.92 20.44 -2.22
CA ALA A 318 1.18 21.86 -2.47
C ALA A 318 2.62 22.30 -2.16
N ALA A 319 3.41 21.50 -1.43
CA ALA A 319 4.76 21.87 -0.98
C ALA A 319 5.88 21.78 -2.03
N ALA A 320 5.62 21.19 -3.21
CA ALA A 320 6.61 21.13 -4.28
C ALA A 320 6.35 22.25 -5.28
N VAL A 321 7.24 23.23 -5.30
CA VAL A 321 7.12 24.44 -6.11
C VAL A 321 7.40 24.12 -7.58
N ASP A 322 6.56 24.63 -8.49
CA ASP A 322 6.79 24.45 -9.92
C ASP A 322 7.99 25.28 -10.38
N THR A 323 8.81 24.71 -11.27
CA THR A 323 10.02 25.36 -11.76
C THR A 323 9.68 26.65 -12.52
N PRO A 324 10.44 27.74 -12.32
CA PRO A 324 10.43 28.89 -13.22
C PRO A 324 10.65 28.48 -14.68
N PRO A 325 10.02 29.15 -15.66
CA PRO A 325 10.09 28.76 -17.06
C PRO A 325 11.52 28.71 -17.59
N GLN A 326 12.39 29.61 -17.10
CA GLN A 326 13.80 29.67 -17.49
C GLN A 326 14.55 28.40 -17.06
N LEU A 327 14.52 28.05 -15.77
CA LEU A 327 15.18 26.86 -15.25
C LEU A 327 14.56 25.57 -15.84
N ALA A 328 13.27 25.58 -16.16
CA ALA A 328 12.61 24.47 -16.84
C ALA A 328 13.18 24.23 -18.25
N GLN A 329 13.39 25.31 -19.01
CA GLN A 329 14.03 25.24 -20.33
C GLN A 329 15.48 24.74 -20.24
N GLU A 330 16.26 25.21 -19.25
CA GLU A 330 17.64 24.76 -19.05
C GLU A 330 17.71 23.26 -18.76
N MET A 331 16.80 22.75 -17.92
CA MET A 331 16.68 21.31 -17.68
C MET A 331 16.25 20.56 -18.94
N ALA A 332 15.33 21.11 -19.74
CA ALA A 332 14.90 20.52 -21.00
C ALA A 332 16.09 20.35 -21.96
N ASP A 333 16.92 21.39 -22.06
CA ASP A 333 18.10 21.40 -22.92
C ASP A 333 19.16 20.41 -22.46
N LEU A 334 19.38 20.27 -21.14
CA LEU A 334 20.26 19.25 -20.59
C LEU A 334 19.75 17.84 -20.87
N VAL A 335 18.46 17.59 -20.65
CA VAL A 335 17.82 16.29 -20.91
C VAL A 335 17.95 15.97 -22.40
N ARG A 336 17.56 16.88 -23.30
CA ARG A 336 17.71 16.75 -24.75
C ARG A 336 19.17 16.44 -25.11
N PHE A 337 20.12 17.21 -24.60
CA PHE A 337 21.55 16.96 -24.84
C PHE A 337 21.94 15.53 -24.42
N LYS A 338 21.52 15.04 -23.25
CA LYS A 338 21.91 13.72 -22.74
C LYS A 338 21.09 12.54 -23.28
N THR A 339 19.90 12.75 -23.84
CA THR A 339 19.04 11.65 -24.33
C THR A 339 18.97 11.55 -25.86
N SER A 340 19.30 12.60 -26.61
CA SER A 340 19.27 12.56 -28.09
C SER A 340 20.10 11.41 -28.65
N THR A 341 19.61 10.76 -29.72
CA THR A 341 20.34 9.67 -30.38
C THR A 341 21.67 10.15 -30.97
N LEU A 342 21.64 11.28 -31.68
CA LEU A 342 22.81 11.94 -32.23
C LEU A 342 23.10 13.21 -31.44
N THR A 343 24.39 13.52 -31.27
CA THR A 343 24.81 14.77 -30.65
C THR A 343 24.56 15.91 -31.64
N ALA A 344 24.02 17.04 -31.17
CA ALA A 344 23.80 18.21 -32.02
C ALA A 344 25.13 18.75 -32.56
N PHE A 345 25.09 19.36 -33.75
CA PHE A 345 26.26 19.99 -34.36
C PHE A 345 26.87 21.03 -33.41
N GLY A 346 28.21 21.07 -33.32
CA GLY A 346 28.94 21.97 -32.42
C GLY A 346 29.05 21.47 -30.97
N TYR A 347 28.31 20.42 -30.59
CA TYR A 347 28.42 19.81 -29.27
C TYR A 347 29.22 18.51 -29.29
N GLN A 348 29.98 18.28 -28.23
CA GLN A 348 30.56 16.97 -27.93
C GLN A 348 29.91 16.40 -26.68
N ARG A 349 29.66 15.09 -26.70
CA ARG A 349 28.97 14.42 -25.60
C ARG A 349 29.63 13.11 -25.24
N ASN A 350 29.87 12.94 -23.94
CA ASN A 350 30.24 11.64 -23.38
C ASN A 350 29.02 10.98 -22.72
N GLY A 351 28.71 9.77 -23.19
CA GLY A 351 27.63 8.92 -22.72
C GLY A 351 26.24 9.44 -23.08
N VAL A 352 25.29 8.51 -23.17
CA VAL A 352 23.87 8.78 -23.38
C VAL A 352 23.10 8.33 -22.15
N TRP A 353 22.18 9.15 -21.66
CA TRP A 353 21.28 8.77 -20.59
C TRP A 353 20.12 7.96 -21.16
N GLY A 354 19.83 6.82 -20.53
CA GLY A 354 18.53 6.17 -20.69
C GLY A 354 17.43 6.97 -20.00
N GLU A 355 16.18 6.65 -20.29
CA GLU A 355 14.99 7.32 -19.72
C GLU A 355 15.01 7.32 -18.19
N GLU A 356 15.42 6.21 -17.57
CA GLU A 356 15.49 6.10 -16.11
C GLU A 356 16.62 6.96 -15.53
N THR A 357 17.76 7.01 -16.21
CA THR A 357 18.87 7.87 -15.79
C THR A 357 18.46 9.33 -15.90
N ALA A 358 17.79 9.73 -16.99
CA ALA A 358 17.27 11.08 -17.14
C ALA A 358 16.26 11.42 -16.03
N SER A 359 15.28 10.55 -15.77
CA SER A 359 14.30 10.74 -14.70
C SER A 359 14.96 10.88 -13.33
N GLN A 360 15.94 10.02 -13.02
CA GLN A 360 16.70 10.10 -11.79
C GLN A 360 17.46 11.44 -11.67
N ARG A 361 18.12 11.89 -12.76
CA ARG A 361 18.88 13.16 -12.73
C ARG A 361 17.97 14.37 -12.58
N ILE A 362 16.79 14.37 -13.20
CA ILE A 362 15.78 15.42 -13.01
C ILE A 362 15.36 15.49 -11.54
N GLU A 363 15.04 14.36 -10.91
CA GLU A 363 14.65 14.32 -9.49
C GLU A 363 15.79 14.82 -8.58
N HIS A 364 17.02 14.36 -8.81
CA HIS A 364 18.18 14.74 -8.02
C HIS A 364 18.47 16.24 -8.09
N LEU A 365 18.44 16.82 -9.29
CA LEU A 365 18.64 18.25 -9.51
C LEU A 365 17.45 19.06 -8.99
N GLY A 366 16.22 18.56 -9.12
CA GLY A 366 15.03 19.18 -8.52
C GLY A 366 15.08 19.23 -7.00
N LEU A 367 15.64 18.22 -6.33
CA LEU A 367 15.92 18.26 -4.90
C LEU A 367 17.00 19.28 -4.56
N MET A 368 18.07 19.40 -5.37
CA MET A 368 19.13 20.37 -5.13
C MET A 368 18.64 21.81 -5.25
N PHE A 369 17.99 22.16 -6.36
CA PHE A 369 17.41 23.50 -6.54
C PHE A 369 16.30 23.77 -5.53
N GLY A 370 15.54 22.74 -5.16
CA GLY A 370 14.57 22.82 -4.09
C GLY A 370 15.16 23.17 -2.73
N ALA A 371 16.33 22.61 -2.39
CA ALA A 371 17.04 22.96 -1.16
C ALA A 371 17.55 24.40 -1.18
N LEU A 372 18.03 24.88 -2.34
CA LEU A 372 18.44 26.27 -2.52
C LEU A 372 17.25 27.23 -2.36
N ALA A 373 16.09 26.89 -2.92
CA ALA A 373 14.90 27.74 -2.87
C ALA A 373 14.21 27.76 -1.50
N ALA A 374 14.25 26.65 -0.75
CA ALA A 374 13.52 26.53 0.50
C ALA A 374 13.99 27.54 1.54
N ALA A 375 13.05 28.09 2.33
CA ALA A 375 13.33 29.12 3.32
C ALA A 375 14.27 28.62 4.45
N PRO A 376 15.21 29.46 4.94
CA PRO A 376 16.08 29.13 6.07
C PRO A 376 15.33 28.89 7.39
N SER A 377 14.24 29.63 7.62
CA SER A 377 13.38 29.50 8.80
C SER A 377 12.33 28.38 8.69
N GLY A 378 12.20 27.77 7.50
CA GLY A 378 11.25 26.69 7.27
C GLY A 378 11.75 25.34 7.80
N ALA A 379 10.88 24.34 7.85
CA ALA A 379 11.22 22.98 8.30
C ALA A 379 12.38 22.33 7.49
N VAL A 380 12.59 22.80 6.26
CA VAL A 380 13.65 22.33 5.36
C VAL A 380 15.02 22.94 5.73
N HIS A 381 15.03 24.13 6.34
CA HIS A 381 16.22 24.94 6.60
C HIS A 381 17.07 25.13 5.34
N GLY A 382 16.44 25.51 4.22
CA GLY A 382 17.12 25.72 2.94
C GLY A 382 17.91 27.02 2.89
N PHE A 383 18.39 27.41 1.70
CA PHE A 383 19.15 28.65 1.54
C PHE A 383 18.26 29.89 1.44
N GLY A 384 17.08 29.78 0.80
CA GLY A 384 16.16 30.89 0.56
C GLY A 384 16.47 31.70 -0.70
N VAL A 385 17.08 31.09 -1.71
CA VAL A 385 17.30 31.73 -3.02
C VAL A 385 15.96 31.98 -3.71
N PRO A 386 15.67 33.22 -4.17
CA PRO A 386 14.48 33.50 -4.96
C PRO A 386 14.44 32.65 -6.24
N LEU A 387 13.26 32.18 -6.63
CA LEU A 387 13.11 31.23 -7.74
C LEU A 387 13.64 31.79 -9.06
N GLU A 388 13.48 33.09 -9.30
CA GLU A 388 13.97 33.81 -10.47
C GLU A 388 15.51 33.90 -10.55
N CYS A 389 16.22 33.66 -9.45
CA CYS A 389 17.68 33.64 -9.41
C CYS A 389 18.24 32.22 -9.63
N LEU A 390 17.40 31.19 -9.71
CA LEU A 390 17.84 29.81 -9.91
C LEU A 390 18.16 29.55 -11.38
N THR A 391 19.41 29.20 -11.65
CA THR A 391 19.90 28.78 -12.98
C THR A 391 20.95 27.67 -12.82
N PHE A 392 21.11 26.84 -13.85
CA PHE A 392 22.22 25.90 -13.94
C PHE A 392 23.58 26.58 -13.90
N GLY A 393 23.67 27.86 -14.26
CA GLY A 393 24.90 28.65 -14.12
C GLY A 393 25.46 28.64 -12.70
N LEU A 394 24.60 28.55 -11.67
CA LEU A 394 25.03 28.48 -10.27
C LEU A 394 25.86 27.22 -9.97
N LEU A 395 25.68 26.14 -10.75
CA LEU A 395 26.39 24.88 -10.55
C LEU A 395 27.87 24.94 -10.98
N VAL A 396 28.33 26.06 -11.56
CA VAL A 396 29.75 26.29 -11.83
C VAL A 396 30.51 26.71 -10.57
N PHE A 397 29.83 27.18 -9.52
CA PHE A 397 30.52 27.66 -8.32
C PHE A 397 30.77 26.54 -7.31
N PRO A 398 32.03 26.29 -6.89
CA PRO A 398 32.37 25.32 -5.85
C PRO A 398 31.58 25.49 -4.54
N VAL A 399 31.40 26.75 -4.11
CA VAL A 399 30.72 27.10 -2.86
C VAL A 399 29.26 26.64 -2.82
N VAL A 400 28.56 26.61 -3.97
CA VAL A 400 27.18 26.12 -4.06
C VAL A 400 27.11 24.61 -3.76
N TRP A 401 28.09 23.85 -4.25
CA TRP A 401 28.19 22.42 -4.00
C TRP A 401 28.59 22.12 -2.55
N ASP A 402 29.56 22.85 -2.01
CA ASP A 402 29.97 22.68 -0.61
C ASP A 402 28.84 23.02 0.36
N TRP A 403 28.11 24.11 0.10
CA TRP A 403 26.91 24.43 0.88
C TRP A 403 25.89 23.29 0.82
N TYR A 404 25.56 22.79 -0.37
CA TYR A 404 24.55 21.74 -0.53
C TYR A 404 24.94 20.44 0.21
N ILE A 405 26.22 20.07 0.14
CA ILE A 405 26.76 18.87 0.79
C ILE A 405 26.72 19.02 2.31
N GLN A 406 27.17 20.16 2.84
CA GLN A 406 27.11 20.43 4.28
C GLN A 406 25.67 20.56 4.79
N TRP A 407 24.77 21.13 3.99
CA TRP A 407 23.35 21.22 4.30
C TRP A 407 22.73 19.82 4.40
N ARG A 408 23.05 18.92 3.46
CA ARG A 408 22.64 17.50 3.50
C ARG A 408 23.17 16.78 4.72
N GLU A 409 24.43 17.02 5.09
CA GLU A 409 25.03 16.49 6.32
C GLU A 409 24.29 17.00 7.55
N ARG A 410 24.10 18.32 7.71
CA ARG A 410 23.41 18.91 8.87
C ARG A 410 21.99 18.38 9.02
N ARG A 411 21.29 18.17 7.91
CA ARG A 411 19.89 17.69 7.90
C ARG A 411 19.78 16.19 8.17
N ARG A 412 20.76 15.38 7.76
CA ARG A 412 20.73 13.91 7.88
C ARG A 412 21.59 13.37 9.04
N GLY A 413 22.62 14.11 9.45
CA GLY A 413 23.63 13.74 10.45
C GLY A 413 24.93 13.13 9.88
N PHE A 414 25.00 12.81 8.59
CA PHE A 414 26.15 12.13 7.97
C PHE A 414 26.14 12.21 6.44
N TYR A 415 27.25 11.85 5.78
CA TYR A 415 27.40 11.72 4.32
C TYR A 415 27.04 10.32 3.79
N THR A 416 26.56 10.22 2.53
CA THR A 416 26.31 8.94 1.84
C THR A 416 26.84 8.98 0.41
N ALA A 417 26.73 7.84 -0.29
CA ALA A 417 27.03 7.74 -1.72
C ALA A 417 26.24 8.75 -2.59
N TRP A 418 25.11 9.27 -2.10
CA TRP A 418 24.32 10.26 -2.82
C TRP A 418 25.10 11.55 -3.09
N GLU A 419 25.79 12.09 -2.07
CA GLU A 419 26.56 13.33 -2.23
C GLU A 419 27.74 13.13 -3.19
N VAL A 420 28.35 11.94 -3.16
CA VAL A 420 29.39 11.53 -4.13
C VAL A 420 28.81 11.50 -5.55
N ASP A 421 27.64 10.90 -5.74
CA ASP A 421 27.01 10.82 -7.06
C ASP A 421 26.53 12.18 -7.58
N MET A 422 26.13 13.10 -6.70
CA MET A 422 25.81 14.48 -7.04
C MET A 422 27.05 15.25 -7.51
N LEU A 423 28.18 15.13 -6.80
CA LEU A 423 29.44 15.73 -7.23
C LEU A 423 29.93 15.18 -8.57
N ARG A 424 29.72 13.88 -8.82
CA ARG A 424 30.02 13.26 -10.12
C ARG A 424 29.18 13.84 -11.26
N VAL A 425 27.93 14.25 -10.99
CA VAL A 425 27.12 15.01 -11.96
C VAL A 425 27.81 16.33 -12.26
N ALA A 426 28.19 17.10 -11.24
CA ALA A 426 28.90 18.37 -11.40
C ALA A 426 30.15 18.22 -12.29
N VAL A 427 31.01 17.24 -11.96
CA VAL A 427 32.23 16.91 -12.71
C VAL A 427 31.93 16.56 -14.17
N THR A 428 30.82 15.86 -14.44
CA THR A 428 30.40 15.50 -15.80
C THR A 428 29.87 16.70 -16.58
N LEU A 429 29.20 17.64 -15.90
CA LEU A 429 28.68 18.85 -16.52
C LEU A 429 29.78 19.87 -16.85
N THR A 430 30.88 19.90 -16.09
CA THR A 430 31.99 20.86 -16.28
C THR A 430 33.21 20.30 -17.01
N ARG A 431 33.17 19.02 -17.41
CA ARG A 431 34.28 18.35 -18.10
C ARG A 431 34.70 19.07 -19.37
N VAL A 432 36.01 19.10 -19.63
CA VAL A 432 36.61 19.55 -20.90
C VAL A 432 35.93 18.86 -22.09
N ASP A 433 35.61 19.66 -23.11
CA ASP A 433 34.95 19.34 -24.39
C ASP A 433 33.51 18.80 -24.30
N THR A 434 33.23 17.90 -23.36
CA THR A 434 32.01 17.09 -23.33
C THR A 434 31.00 17.51 -22.26
N GLY A 435 31.40 18.42 -21.37
CA GLY A 435 30.56 18.96 -20.31
C GLY A 435 29.49 19.90 -20.86
N TRP A 436 28.24 19.66 -20.51
CA TRP A 436 27.13 20.47 -21.01
C TRP A 436 27.22 21.92 -20.50
N LEU A 437 27.55 22.12 -19.22
CA LEU A 437 27.67 23.45 -18.64
C LEU A 437 28.83 24.24 -19.28
N ARG A 438 29.95 23.55 -19.55
CA ARG A 438 31.13 24.16 -20.20
C ARG A 438 30.85 24.59 -21.65
N GLN A 439 30.03 23.84 -22.38
CA GLN A 439 29.65 24.16 -23.77
C GLN A 439 28.58 25.26 -23.89
N ASN A 440 28.04 25.75 -22.78
CA ASN A 440 26.99 26.76 -22.76
C ASN A 440 27.40 28.00 -21.93
N PRO A 441 28.31 28.86 -22.43
CA PRO A 441 28.80 30.04 -21.71
C PRO A 441 27.71 31.10 -21.45
N GLN A 442 26.61 31.08 -22.20
CA GLN A 442 25.48 32.00 -22.03
C GLN A 442 24.82 31.90 -20.64
N PHE A 443 25.08 30.83 -19.87
CA PHE A 443 24.65 30.75 -18.47
C PHE A 443 25.31 31.80 -17.58
N ALA A 444 26.50 32.29 -17.94
CA ALA A 444 27.20 33.32 -17.17
C ALA A 444 26.42 34.65 -17.07
N GLU A 445 25.68 34.99 -18.13
CA GLU A 445 24.87 36.21 -18.20
C GLU A 445 23.65 36.16 -17.27
N ARG A 446 23.13 34.96 -17.01
CA ARG A 446 21.91 34.73 -16.23
C ARG A 446 22.14 34.72 -14.72
N ILE A 447 23.38 34.62 -14.28
CA ILE A 447 23.72 34.58 -12.86
C ILE A 447 23.49 35.96 -12.24
N ARG A 448 22.75 35.96 -11.12
CA ARG A 448 22.53 37.14 -10.27
C ARG A 448 23.28 36.97 -8.95
N PRO A 449 23.71 38.07 -8.30
CA PRO A 449 24.32 38.01 -6.97
C PRO A 449 23.36 37.37 -5.96
N ILE A 450 23.89 36.46 -5.14
CA ILE A 450 23.14 35.81 -4.06
C ILE A 450 23.90 36.09 -2.76
N PRO A 451 23.33 36.88 -1.83
CA PRO A 451 23.98 37.21 -0.56
C PRO A 451 24.47 35.96 0.17
N ASN A 452 25.71 36.00 0.66
CA ASN A 452 26.36 34.90 1.39
C ASN A 452 26.55 33.59 0.59
N LEU A 453 26.44 33.62 -0.74
CA LEU A 453 26.71 32.46 -1.60
C LEU A 453 27.53 32.81 -2.84
N VAL A 454 27.10 33.81 -3.62
CA VAL A 454 27.76 34.22 -4.88
C VAL A 454 27.85 35.74 -4.91
N THR A 455 29.07 36.28 -4.92
CA THR A 455 29.31 37.73 -4.95
C THR A 455 29.37 38.28 -6.38
N GLU A 456 29.24 39.61 -6.53
CA GLU A 456 29.41 40.27 -7.84
C GLU A 456 30.82 40.04 -8.43
N ARG A 457 31.84 39.98 -7.58
CA ARG A 457 33.22 39.69 -7.99
C ARG A 457 33.36 38.28 -8.56
N ASP A 458 32.69 37.30 -7.95
CA ASP A 458 32.68 35.92 -8.43
C ASP A 458 32.02 35.86 -9.81
N ILE A 459 30.90 36.56 -9.98
CA ILE A 459 30.16 36.64 -11.25
C ILE A 459 31.02 37.30 -12.33
N ALA A 460 31.70 38.40 -12.03
CA ALA A 460 32.59 39.07 -12.96
C ALA A 460 33.72 38.15 -13.42
N THR A 461 34.32 37.38 -12.50
CA THR A 461 35.39 36.41 -12.81
C THR A 461 34.88 35.30 -13.73
N VAL A 462 33.71 34.74 -13.42
CA VAL A 462 33.07 33.69 -14.22
C VAL A 462 32.66 34.18 -15.61
N ARG A 463 32.17 35.42 -15.73
CA ARG A 463 31.84 36.04 -17.02
C ARG A 463 33.09 36.34 -17.85
N ALA A 464 34.20 36.72 -17.22
CA ALA A 464 35.46 36.97 -17.91
C ALA A 464 36.07 35.67 -18.47
N ASN A 465 35.98 34.54 -17.74
CA ASN A 465 36.54 33.27 -18.18
C ASN A 465 35.71 32.06 -17.74
N TRP A 466 34.65 31.76 -18.50
CA TRP A 466 33.77 30.61 -18.25
C TRP A 466 34.48 29.25 -18.30
N PRO A 467 35.37 28.98 -19.28
CA PRO A 467 36.11 27.72 -19.31
C PRO A 467 36.97 27.49 -18.07
N ASP A 468 37.63 28.52 -17.55
CA ASP A 468 38.45 28.40 -16.34
C ASP A 468 37.58 28.16 -15.10
N ALA A 469 36.44 28.85 -14.97
CA ALA A 469 35.47 28.58 -13.89
C ALA A 469 34.98 27.12 -13.91
N CYS A 470 34.68 26.58 -15.10
CA CYS A 470 34.33 25.17 -15.25
C CYS A 470 35.48 24.24 -14.85
N GLU A 471 36.73 24.59 -15.20
CA GLU A 471 37.91 23.81 -14.84
C GLU A 471 38.15 23.79 -13.33
N GLN A 472 38.00 24.94 -12.66
CA GLN A 472 38.07 25.05 -11.21
C GLN A 472 37.02 24.16 -10.54
N MET A 473 35.77 24.21 -11.01
CA MET A 473 34.69 23.36 -10.50
C MET A 473 34.93 21.87 -10.79
N HIS A 474 35.48 21.52 -11.95
CA HIS A 474 35.81 20.15 -12.29
C HIS A 474 36.85 19.56 -11.33
N LYS A 475 37.94 20.30 -11.06
CA LYS A 475 38.99 19.92 -10.10
C LYS A 475 38.42 19.80 -8.69
N HIS A 476 37.66 20.81 -8.24
CA HIS A 476 37.01 20.82 -6.93
C HIS A 476 36.09 19.61 -6.75
N GLY A 477 35.15 19.41 -7.69
CA GLY A 477 34.19 18.32 -7.61
C GLY A 477 34.86 16.94 -7.58
N ARG A 478 35.97 16.75 -8.30
CA ARG A 478 36.73 15.49 -8.28
C ARG A 478 37.44 15.25 -6.96
N SER A 479 38.08 16.27 -6.37
CA SER A 479 38.71 16.16 -5.04
C SER A 479 37.67 15.91 -3.97
N ARG A 480 36.63 16.76 -3.97
CA ARG A 480 35.56 16.72 -2.97
C ARG A 480 34.80 15.40 -3.00
N ALA A 481 34.58 14.82 -4.19
CA ALA A 481 33.92 13.52 -4.30
C ALA A 481 34.73 12.41 -3.63
N ARG A 482 36.07 12.46 -3.71
CA ARG A 482 36.96 11.49 -3.05
C ARG A 482 37.01 11.71 -1.55
N GLU A 483 37.01 12.96 -1.08
CA GLU A 483 36.90 13.28 0.34
C GLU A 483 35.59 12.79 0.94
N VAL A 484 34.46 13.16 0.33
CA VAL A 484 33.12 12.73 0.78
C VAL A 484 33.00 11.20 0.71
N GLN A 485 33.55 10.55 -0.32
CA GLN A 485 33.53 9.09 -0.42
C GLN A 485 34.27 8.39 0.73
N ARG A 486 35.34 8.98 1.28
CA ARG A 486 36.08 8.42 2.42
C ARG A 486 35.30 8.50 3.73
N VAL A 487 34.47 9.54 3.90
CA VAL A 487 33.69 9.76 5.13
C VAL A 487 32.23 9.32 5.00
N ALA A 488 31.79 8.98 3.79
CA ALA A 488 30.43 8.52 3.52
C ALA A 488 30.16 7.22 4.27
N ARG A 489 29.13 7.24 5.11
CA ARG A 489 28.70 6.06 5.84
C ARG A 489 27.78 5.21 4.99
N ILE A 490 28.04 3.91 4.95
CA ILE A 490 27.06 2.91 4.52
C ILE A 490 26.11 2.73 5.70
N HIS A 491 25.04 3.53 5.71
CA HIS A 491 24.14 3.62 6.86
C HIS A 491 23.47 2.27 7.21
N ARG A 492 23.26 1.42 6.21
CA ARG A 492 22.85 0.04 6.41
C ARG A 492 23.67 -0.76 5.43
N ASP A 493 24.47 -1.68 5.93
CA ASP A 493 24.96 -2.70 5.01
C ASP A 493 23.71 -3.39 4.45
N PRO A 494 23.45 -3.30 3.13
CA PRO A 494 22.30 -3.98 2.56
C PRO A 494 22.36 -5.49 2.79
N PHE A 495 23.55 -6.03 3.07
CA PHE A 495 23.79 -7.43 3.36
C PHE A 495 23.56 -7.79 4.84
N GLU A 496 23.78 -6.88 5.81
CA GLU A 496 23.59 -7.15 7.24
C GLU A 496 22.24 -7.85 7.57
N PRO A 497 21.08 -7.36 7.09
CA PRO A 497 19.79 -8.03 7.36
C PRO A 497 19.63 -9.42 6.73
N ILE A 498 20.48 -9.77 5.77
CA ILE A 498 20.46 -11.04 5.05
C ILE A 498 21.74 -11.84 5.26
N MET A 499 22.62 -11.44 6.20
CA MET A 499 23.89 -12.16 6.44
C MET A 499 23.65 -13.61 6.81
N VAL A 500 22.66 -13.88 7.67
CA VAL A 500 22.25 -15.24 8.03
C VAL A 500 21.88 -16.09 6.80
N VAL A 501 21.35 -15.45 5.75
CA VAL A 501 21.05 -16.13 4.48
C VAL A 501 22.31 -16.31 3.65
N LEU A 502 23.20 -15.32 3.60
CA LEU A 502 24.44 -15.37 2.82
C LEU A 502 25.49 -16.32 3.42
N GLU A 503 25.49 -16.47 4.73
CA GLU A 503 26.39 -17.34 5.51
C GLU A 503 25.89 -18.79 5.58
N ALA A 504 24.66 -19.07 5.16
CA ALA A 504 24.12 -20.42 5.12
C ALA A 504 24.80 -21.26 4.01
N ASP A 505 24.84 -22.58 4.20
CA ASP A 505 25.42 -23.52 3.22
C ASP A 505 24.79 -23.41 1.83
N SER A 506 23.51 -23.01 1.77
CA SER A 506 22.79 -22.75 0.52
C SER A 506 21.94 -21.48 0.63
N PRO A 507 22.48 -20.29 0.30
CA PRO A 507 21.74 -19.04 0.36
C PRO A 507 20.49 -19.04 -0.52
N VAL A 508 20.58 -19.65 -1.72
CA VAL A 508 19.43 -19.81 -2.62
C VAL A 508 18.38 -20.75 -2.03
N GLY A 509 18.81 -21.80 -1.31
CA GLY A 509 17.93 -22.69 -0.55
C GLY A 509 17.16 -21.95 0.55
N GLU A 510 17.84 -21.09 1.30
CA GLU A 510 17.20 -20.23 2.32
C GLU A 510 16.18 -19.26 1.71
N TYR A 511 16.51 -18.63 0.57
CA TYR A 511 15.55 -17.78 -0.16
C TYR A 511 14.36 -18.58 -0.71
N ARG A 512 14.56 -19.85 -1.10
CA ARG A 512 13.47 -20.71 -1.57
C ARG A 512 12.42 -20.96 -0.48
N LYS A 513 12.80 -21.02 0.80
CA LYS A 513 11.85 -21.16 1.92
C LYS A 513 10.77 -20.06 1.94
N ILE A 514 11.09 -18.86 1.46
CA ILE A 514 10.12 -17.77 1.31
C ILE A 514 9.00 -18.17 0.35
N THR A 515 9.35 -18.81 -0.77
CA THR A 515 8.36 -19.26 -1.77
C THR A 515 7.48 -20.39 -1.25
N GLU A 516 8.02 -21.26 -0.39
CA GLU A 516 7.29 -22.33 0.29
C GLU A 516 6.30 -21.75 1.31
N GLU A 517 6.73 -20.74 2.07
CA GLU A 517 5.86 -20.04 3.01
C GLU A 517 4.75 -19.27 2.28
N ILE A 518 5.02 -18.66 1.12
CA ILE A 518 3.98 -18.00 0.31
C ILE A 518 2.89 -18.98 -0.12
N ILE A 519 3.25 -20.20 -0.54
CA ILE A 519 2.27 -21.24 -0.87
C ILE A 519 1.52 -21.68 0.39
N ARG A 520 2.24 -21.91 1.50
CA ARG A 520 1.65 -22.33 2.78
C ARG A 520 0.62 -21.33 3.29
N LEU A 521 0.88 -20.04 3.12
CA LEU A 521 0.02 -18.95 3.58
C LEU A 521 -0.99 -18.49 2.53
N MET A 522 -1.07 -19.17 1.38
CA MET A 522 -1.92 -18.74 0.27
C MET A 522 -3.39 -18.69 0.69
N PRO A 523 -4.08 -17.56 0.49
CA PRO A 523 -5.51 -17.46 0.75
C PRO A 523 -6.31 -18.45 -0.10
N ASP A 524 -7.42 -18.96 0.43
CA ASP A 524 -8.37 -19.76 -0.34
C ASP A 524 -8.85 -18.98 -1.58
N GLU A 525 -8.52 -19.49 -2.76
CA GLU A 525 -8.83 -18.90 -4.05
C GLU A 525 -10.34 -18.69 -4.24
N LYS A 526 -11.18 -19.61 -3.76
CA LYS A 526 -12.63 -19.53 -3.93
C LYS A 526 -13.23 -18.36 -3.15
N ARG A 527 -12.61 -18.02 -2.02
CA ARG A 527 -13.12 -17.01 -1.09
C ARG A 527 -12.43 -15.65 -1.24
N TYR A 528 -11.15 -15.67 -1.55
CA TYR A 528 -10.28 -14.50 -1.64
C TYR A 528 -9.50 -14.51 -2.96
N SER A 529 -10.22 -14.71 -4.07
CA SER A 529 -9.65 -14.85 -5.43
C SER A 529 -8.59 -13.80 -5.77
N ARG A 530 -8.85 -12.53 -5.44
CA ARG A 530 -7.88 -11.45 -5.65
C ARG A 530 -6.61 -11.62 -4.81
N ALA A 531 -6.74 -11.90 -3.52
CA ALA A 531 -5.58 -12.07 -2.64
C ALA A 531 -4.78 -13.33 -2.99
N ALA A 532 -5.47 -14.40 -3.40
CA ALA A 532 -4.85 -15.61 -3.95
C ALA A 532 -4.06 -15.29 -5.24
N ALA A 533 -4.66 -14.55 -6.18
CA ALA A 533 -3.97 -14.12 -7.41
C ALA A 533 -2.75 -13.22 -7.12
N GLU A 534 -2.86 -12.29 -6.15
CA GLU A 534 -1.73 -11.47 -5.69
C GLU A 534 -0.62 -12.34 -5.07
N THR A 535 -0.98 -13.39 -4.35
CA THR A 535 -0.05 -14.36 -3.75
C THR A 535 0.65 -15.20 -4.82
N VAL A 536 -0.09 -15.74 -5.79
CA VAL A 536 0.45 -16.46 -6.96
C VAL A 536 1.42 -15.58 -7.74
N ARG A 537 1.06 -14.31 -7.96
CA ARG A 537 1.96 -13.34 -8.59
C ARG A 537 3.24 -13.18 -7.78
N ALA A 538 3.16 -12.97 -6.46
CA ALA A 538 4.34 -12.83 -5.61
C ALA A 538 5.23 -14.07 -5.62
N PHE A 539 4.63 -15.26 -5.58
CA PHE A 539 5.31 -16.54 -5.70
C PHE A 539 6.09 -16.64 -7.02
N LEU A 540 5.42 -16.39 -8.16
CA LEU A 540 6.03 -16.43 -9.48
C LEU A 540 7.15 -15.40 -9.61
N MET A 541 6.95 -14.20 -9.07
CA MET A 541 7.96 -13.14 -9.09
C MET A 541 9.23 -13.54 -8.36
N LEU A 542 9.13 -14.17 -7.19
CA LEU A 542 10.32 -14.64 -6.47
C LEU A 542 10.96 -15.83 -7.18
N ARG A 543 10.16 -16.81 -7.61
CA ARG A 543 10.68 -18.01 -8.26
C ARG A 543 11.39 -17.69 -9.58
N LEU A 544 10.76 -16.90 -10.44
CA LEU A 544 11.39 -16.44 -11.69
C LEU A 544 12.60 -15.55 -11.41
N GLY A 545 12.54 -14.69 -10.39
CA GLY A 545 13.68 -13.86 -9.99
C GLY A 545 14.90 -14.68 -9.60
N LEU A 546 14.71 -15.73 -8.79
CA LEU A 546 15.78 -16.64 -8.34
C LEU A 546 16.38 -17.45 -9.50
N HIS A 547 15.57 -17.88 -10.47
CA HIS A 547 16.05 -18.68 -11.61
C HIS A 547 16.68 -17.85 -12.74
N LEU A 548 16.14 -16.66 -13.03
CA LEU A 548 16.54 -15.87 -14.20
C LEU A 548 17.59 -14.80 -13.89
N GLY A 549 17.76 -14.42 -12.61
CA GLY A 549 18.66 -13.33 -12.20
C GLY A 549 18.24 -11.95 -12.74
N LEU A 550 17.00 -11.78 -13.20
CA LEU A 550 16.53 -10.51 -13.73
C LEU A 550 16.39 -9.46 -12.63
N ARG A 551 16.80 -8.23 -12.95
CA ARG A 551 16.53 -7.07 -12.08
C ARG A 551 15.03 -6.92 -11.86
N GLN A 552 14.63 -6.51 -10.65
CA GLN A 552 13.23 -6.34 -10.24
C GLN A 552 12.36 -5.62 -11.28
N LYS A 553 12.88 -4.55 -11.91
CA LYS A 553 12.18 -3.80 -12.96
C LYS A 553 11.88 -4.69 -14.17
N ASN A 554 12.91 -5.34 -14.72
CA ASN A 554 12.79 -6.18 -15.91
C ASN A 554 11.81 -7.33 -15.67
N LEU A 555 11.87 -7.92 -14.48
CA LEU A 555 10.97 -8.99 -14.08
C LEU A 555 9.51 -8.52 -13.99
N ARG A 556 9.26 -7.30 -13.46
CA ARG A 556 7.92 -6.69 -13.41
C ARG A 556 7.38 -6.27 -14.77
N GLN A 557 8.25 -6.12 -15.77
CA GLN A 557 7.91 -5.70 -17.13
C GLN A 557 7.86 -6.88 -18.11
N LEU A 558 8.07 -8.11 -17.65
CA LEU A 558 7.90 -9.31 -18.47
C LEU A 558 6.48 -9.36 -19.02
N LEU A 559 6.38 -9.50 -20.34
CA LEU A 559 5.12 -9.75 -21.01
C LEU A 559 4.73 -11.22 -20.82
N VAL A 560 3.43 -11.51 -20.87
CA VAL A 560 2.92 -12.88 -20.81
C VAL A 560 2.17 -13.15 -22.10
N CYS A 561 2.63 -14.11 -22.88
CA CYS A 561 1.93 -14.64 -24.05
C CYS A 561 1.15 -15.89 -23.62
N PRO A 562 -0.19 -15.88 -23.61
CA PRO A 562 -0.99 -17.04 -23.23
C PRO A 562 -0.71 -18.22 -24.16
N ARG A 563 -0.87 -19.44 -23.64
CA ARG A 563 -0.76 -20.65 -24.46
C ARG A 563 -1.73 -20.59 -25.65
N GLY A 564 -1.27 -21.03 -26.82
CA GLY A 564 -2.02 -20.98 -28.08
C GLY A 564 -2.02 -19.63 -28.80
N HIS A 565 -1.37 -18.60 -28.24
CA HIS A 565 -1.15 -17.33 -28.94
C HIS A 565 0.23 -17.29 -29.59
N ILE A 566 0.34 -16.52 -30.67
CA ILE A 566 1.61 -16.32 -31.38
C ILE A 566 2.51 -15.41 -30.52
N PRO A 567 3.73 -15.84 -30.17
CA PRO A 567 4.68 -15.02 -29.41
C PRO A 567 5.05 -13.72 -30.12
N SER A 568 5.49 -12.72 -29.36
CA SER A 568 6.00 -11.48 -29.93
C SER A 568 7.31 -11.73 -30.68
N SER A 569 7.50 -11.01 -31.80
CA SER A 569 8.77 -11.07 -32.54
C SER A 569 9.93 -10.50 -31.71
N GLU A 570 11.14 -11.03 -31.92
CA GLU A 570 12.34 -10.55 -31.22
C GLU A 570 12.59 -9.05 -31.45
N ARG A 571 12.30 -8.55 -32.66
CA ARG A 571 12.40 -7.12 -32.98
C ARG A 571 11.50 -6.26 -32.09
N ARG A 572 10.22 -6.64 -31.95
CA ARG A 572 9.26 -5.93 -31.10
C ARG A 572 9.68 -5.94 -29.63
N LEU A 573 10.15 -7.09 -29.14
CA LEU A 573 10.64 -7.21 -27.75
C LEU A 573 11.90 -6.37 -27.51
N THR A 574 12.78 -6.29 -28.52
CA THR A 574 13.99 -5.45 -28.50
C THR A 574 13.64 -3.97 -28.44
N GLU A 575 12.69 -3.52 -29.27
CA GLU A 575 12.18 -2.14 -29.26
C GLU A 575 11.57 -1.76 -27.90
N LEU A 576 10.77 -2.66 -27.33
CA LEU A 576 10.14 -2.46 -26.02
C LEU A 576 11.13 -2.62 -24.85
N LYS A 577 12.32 -3.18 -25.09
CA LYS A 577 13.33 -3.56 -24.07
C LYS A 577 12.73 -4.45 -22.97
N ARG A 578 11.88 -5.41 -23.35
CA ARG A 578 11.18 -6.32 -22.43
C ARG A 578 11.36 -7.77 -22.85
N GLY A 579 11.37 -8.68 -21.88
CA GLY A 579 11.25 -10.11 -22.13
C GLY A 579 9.79 -10.56 -22.17
N GLU A 580 9.57 -11.80 -22.60
CA GLU A 580 8.26 -12.42 -22.73
C GLU A 580 8.27 -13.83 -22.14
N LEU A 581 7.30 -14.15 -21.27
CA LEU A 581 6.97 -15.50 -20.84
C LEU A 581 6.01 -16.09 -21.88
N ARG A 582 6.40 -17.18 -22.54
CA ARG A 582 5.65 -17.80 -23.63
C ARG A 582 5.68 -19.32 -23.54
N TRP A 583 4.75 -19.98 -24.22
CA TRP A 583 4.71 -21.44 -24.31
C TRP A 583 5.66 -21.94 -25.41
N SER A 584 6.60 -22.82 -25.07
CA SER A 584 7.45 -23.55 -26.01
C SER A 584 6.75 -24.83 -26.42
N GLU A 585 6.36 -24.93 -27.70
CA GLU A 585 5.83 -26.18 -28.25
C GLU A 585 6.90 -27.27 -28.35
N ARG A 586 8.18 -26.89 -28.45
CA ARG A 586 9.31 -27.83 -28.53
C ARG A 586 9.53 -28.57 -27.21
N ASP A 587 9.54 -27.83 -26.10
CA ASP A 587 9.85 -28.37 -24.78
C ASP A 587 8.59 -28.70 -23.97
N HIS A 588 7.41 -28.54 -24.57
CA HIS A 588 6.09 -28.68 -23.95
C HIS A 588 6.00 -27.97 -22.59
N GLY A 589 6.53 -26.74 -22.51
CA GLY A 589 6.69 -26.02 -21.26
C GLY A 589 6.69 -24.50 -21.43
N TRP A 590 6.56 -23.78 -20.31
CA TRP A 590 6.71 -22.33 -20.28
C TRP A 590 8.19 -21.95 -20.35
N GLU A 591 8.55 -21.08 -21.30
CA GLU A 591 9.89 -20.50 -21.42
C GLU A 591 9.85 -18.98 -21.25
N VAL A 592 10.95 -18.42 -20.76
CA VAL A 592 11.15 -16.97 -20.71
C VAL A 592 12.14 -16.56 -21.78
N PHE A 593 11.67 -15.84 -22.78
CA PHE A 593 12.48 -15.30 -23.85
C PHE A 593 12.90 -13.86 -23.54
N ILE A 594 14.21 -13.61 -23.55
CA ILE A 594 14.79 -12.28 -23.35
C ILE A 594 15.51 -11.90 -24.65
N PRO A 595 15.11 -10.82 -25.34
CA PRO A 595 15.77 -10.40 -26.57
C PRO A 595 17.22 -10.01 -26.29
N ARG A 596 18.13 -10.30 -27.23
CA ARG A 596 19.53 -9.88 -27.11
C ARG A 596 19.62 -8.36 -27.29
N LEU A 597 19.71 -7.63 -26.17
CA LEU A 597 19.98 -6.19 -26.22
C LEU A 597 21.43 -5.97 -26.69
N ARG A 598 21.62 -5.21 -27.77
CA ARG A 598 22.94 -4.90 -28.37
C ARG A 598 23.83 -3.95 -27.53
N SER A 599 23.63 -3.89 -26.22
CA SER A 599 24.43 -3.12 -25.28
C SER A 599 25.02 -4.05 -24.20
N ARG A 600 26.34 -4.29 -24.29
CA ARG A 600 27.24 -4.98 -23.34
C ARG A 600 26.62 -5.39 -21.98
N MET A 601 26.32 -6.67 -21.84
CA MET A 601 26.53 -7.40 -20.58
C MET A 601 27.94 -8.02 -20.64
N PRO A 602 28.73 -8.07 -19.55
CA PRO A 602 29.92 -8.90 -19.51
C PRO A 602 29.46 -10.35 -19.50
N THR A 603 29.64 -11.04 -20.62
CA THR A 603 29.56 -12.50 -20.68
C THR A 603 30.78 -13.06 -19.98
N HIS A 604 30.63 -13.61 -18.77
CA HIS A 604 31.54 -14.65 -18.33
C HIS A 604 31.31 -15.87 -19.23
N PRO A 605 32.34 -16.40 -19.91
CA PRO A 605 32.18 -17.61 -20.70
C PRO A 605 32.02 -18.79 -19.75
N SER A 606 30.86 -19.45 -19.81
CA SER A 606 30.70 -20.79 -19.26
C SER A 606 31.61 -21.72 -20.06
N SER A 607 32.72 -22.13 -19.44
CA SER A 607 33.51 -23.26 -19.90
C SER A 607 32.62 -24.51 -19.86
N ALA A 608 32.36 -25.07 -21.04
CA ALA A 608 31.92 -26.44 -21.17
C ALA A 608 33.14 -27.34 -20.90
N ALA A 609 33.14 -28.06 -19.78
CA ALA A 609 34.01 -29.20 -19.57
C ALA A 609 33.18 -30.46 -19.85
N SER A 610 33.18 -30.88 -21.12
CA SER A 610 32.94 -32.25 -21.51
C SER A 610 34.16 -33.07 -21.05
N HIS A 611 34.03 -33.93 -20.04
CA HIS A 611 34.96 -35.05 -19.84
C HIS A 611 34.13 -36.32 -19.63
N SER A 612 34.22 -37.17 -20.65
CA SER A 612 34.10 -38.63 -20.58
C SER A 612 35.09 -39.20 -19.56
N GLY A 613 34.63 -40.16 -18.76
CA GLY A 613 35.40 -40.90 -17.75
C GLY A 613 34.46 -41.42 -16.67
#